data_AF-A0A7W0W773-F1
#
_entry.id   AF-A0A7W0W773-F1
#
_cell.length_a   1.000
_cell.length_b   1.000
_cell.length_c   1.000
_cell.angle_alpha   90.00
_cell.angle_beta   90.00
_cell.angle_gamma   90.00
#
_symmetry.space_group_name_H-M   'P 1'
#
loop_
_entity.id
_entity.type
_entity.pdbx_description
1 polymer ?
#
loop_
_entity_poly.entity_id
_entity_poly.type
_entity_poly.pdbx_seq_one_letter_code
_entity_poly.pdbx_strand_id
1 'polypeptide(L)'
;MSAVLRRRALILGPLALIGLLMWTFSSVQPGPTVAEMATPLPTTPLAVLTPTFDLPMAAATLTITVDLPTAVRRTPQAVPPLIDDLGKRFCLDSTTHHCQNPLVVKLLDYLYRNPEAPDRTALLDRFHTLWFEDRRRLAQVNLAEVSAIVDVWVEETLVRPLQAAGLTAELQANWEAQGGTIAATDLDSDGATDYVVTSRWMIQYAERTGEIYWLHNQAAGWQLERIPARLGWLPEHTPPWVVAIDDFDADGQSDLAFRQVWMGNTDFHLLTIVTRDGAGWRSLYNDDADPTGGWEIIRDAGGTLLISHHHGGGTAGTSALVRYDVNYRLRDGEFLPTGIAVHTDLAALEDDQQLAYVVWSEKLLYAGQFEVAAAQLDELLRLPEPLDPDALDYRPIGRFRLGMARLLGGDVAAAQAAWAELERYPDSVIAQDMQTLRPLVAAPDDVWAFCTALAQRNPDWEFAHISRYHGAGDWPSQCNSQLIVPFRHWPQGLPIAEQMQALGVAWTDLSTTVDLNGDGVPDPLGWLEWANRRAPWAFLSADDRYTPLLVTQPYPLGALDYPAYPGSLPYTTTTLLLTDLDANGIPEVLLDYGYSFDLRVWTGDRFRSNWIQT
;
A
#
# COMPACT_ATOMS: atom_id res chain seq x y z
N MET A 1 -70.37 -18.67 -32.33
CA MET A 1 -71.23 -19.28 -31.29
C MET A 1 -71.05 -18.47 -30.02
N SER A 2 -72.17 -17.98 -29.48
CA SER A 2 -72.43 -17.29 -28.19
C SER A 2 -71.43 -16.23 -27.70
N ALA A 3 -71.73 -14.92 -27.70
CA ALA A 3 -72.79 -14.16 -27.02
C ALA A 3 -72.49 -13.84 -25.53
N VAL A 4 -72.54 -12.53 -25.20
CA VAL A 4 -73.29 -11.92 -24.05
C VAL A 4 -72.64 -12.10 -22.65
N LEU A 5 -72.49 -11.13 -21.72
CA LEU A 5 -73.17 -9.87 -21.39
C LEU A 5 -72.31 -9.00 -20.44
N ARG A 6 -72.42 -7.67 -20.53
CA ARG A 6 -72.18 -6.70 -19.43
C ARG A 6 -73.30 -6.80 -18.38
N ARG A 7 -73.04 -6.63 -17.08
CA ARG A 7 -73.91 -5.87 -16.14
C ARG A 7 -73.31 -5.61 -14.76
N ARG A 8 -73.80 -4.51 -14.18
CA ARG A 8 -73.49 -3.80 -12.94
C ARG A 8 -73.97 -4.49 -11.65
N ALA A 9 -73.28 -4.22 -10.55
CA ALA A 9 -73.80 -3.99 -9.18
C ALA A 9 -72.69 -3.16 -8.47
N LEU A 10 -72.83 -1.97 -7.89
CA LEU A 10 -73.86 -1.28 -7.09
C LEU A 10 -74.10 -1.93 -5.73
N ILE A 11 -73.25 -1.57 -4.76
CA ILE A 11 -73.52 -1.64 -3.31
C ILE A 11 -73.21 -0.26 -2.71
N LEU A 12 -74.21 0.27 -2.02
CA LEU A 12 -74.26 1.54 -1.30
C LEU A 12 -73.99 1.30 0.20
N GLY A 13 -73.02 2.05 0.75
CA GLY A 13 -72.94 2.66 2.12
C GLY A 13 -73.10 1.78 3.39
N PRO A 14 -72.91 2.34 4.62
CA PRO A 14 -72.79 3.77 4.98
C PRO A 14 -71.74 4.11 6.09
N LEU A 15 -71.78 5.38 6.58
CA LEU A 15 -71.07 6.06 7.72
C LEU A 15 -69.88 6.94 7.27
N ALA A 16 -69.92 8.27 7.17
CA ALA A 16 -70.57 9.37 7.92
C ALA A 16 -70.11 9.50 9.39
N LEU A 17 -69.10 10.36 9.66
CA LEU A 17 -69.12 11.41 10.69
C LEU A 17 -67.82 12.26 10.73
N ILE A 18 -67.98 13.58 10.49
CA ILE A 18 -67.48 14.77 11.25
C ILE A 18 -65.97 14.81 11.63
N GLY A 19 -65.20 15.90 11.44
CA GLY A 19 -65.53 17.27 11.06
C GLY A 19 -64.34 18.21 11.28
N LEU A 20 -64.43 19.37 10.63
CA LEU A 20 -63.58 20.55 10.75
C LEU A 20 -63.19 20.91 12.18
N LEU A 21 -61.92 21.30 12.36
CA LEU A 21 -61.51 22.31 13.34
C LEU A 21 -60.41 23.19 12.71
N MET A 22 -60.77 24.44 12.42
CA MET A 22 -59.83 25.55 12.22
C MET A 22 -59.40 26.07 13.60
N TRP A 23 -58.11 26.42 13.77
CA TRP A 23 -57.67 27.73 14.31
C TRP A 23 -56.12 27.85 14.40
N THR A 24 -55.57 28.69 13.51
CA THR A 24 -54.62 29.82 13.69
C THR A 24 -53.42 29.81 14.67
N PHE A 25 -52.34 30.41 14.14
CA PHE A 25 -51.06 30.92 14.71
C PHE A 25 -49.94 29.86 14.82
N SER A 26 -48.75 30.02 14.22
CA SER A 26 -47.91 31.22 14.21
C SER A 26 -46.95 31.28 13.01
N SER A 27 -46.62 32.51 12.61
CA SER A 27 -45.54 32.90 11.71
C SER A 27 -44.17 32.35 12.17
N VAL A 28 -43.53 31.55 11.32
CA VAL A 28 -42.09 31.29 11.41
C VAL A 28 -41.39 32.26 10.44
N GLN A 29 -40.49 33.07 10.99
CA GLN A 29 -39.66 33.99 10.21
C GLN A 29 -38.79 33.21 9.21
N PRO A 30 -38.56 33.72 7.99
CA PRO A 30 -37.48 33.20 7.15
C PRO A 30 -36.14 33.47 7.86
N GLY A 31 -35.39 32.40 8.12
CA GLY A 31 -34.02 32.50 8.61
C GLY A 31 -33.14 33.26 7.61
N PRO A 32 -32.03 33.87 8.08
CA PRO A 32 -31.17 34.68 7.23
C PRO A 32 -30.56 33.85 6.11
N THR A 33 -30.59 34.42 4.91
CA THR A 33 -29.83 34.02 3.74
C THR A 33 -28.35 33.87 4.09
N VAL A 34 -27.79 32.69 3.84
CA VAL A 34 -26.34 32.42 3.84
C VAL A 34 -25.73 33.12 2.63
N ALA A 35 -25.44 34.40 2.77
CA ALA A 35 -24.76 35.21 1.77
C ALA A 35 -23.94 36.29 2.46
N GLU A 36 -23.06 35.92 3.40
CA GLU A 36 -22.01 36.81 3.92
C GLU A 36 -21.01 36.08 4.84
N MET A 37 -20.23 35.11 4.32
CA MET A 37 -18.94 34.70 4.92
C MET A 37 -18.03 34.15 3.83
N ALA A 38 -17.53 35.04 2.97
CA ALA A 38 -16.37 34.78 2.13
C ALA A 38 -15.48 36.02 2.13
N THR A 39 -14.82 36.27 3.26
CA THR A 39 -13.62 37.11 3.27
C THR A 39 -12.47 36.27 2.71
N PRO A 40 -11.80 36.70 1.62
CA PRO A 40 -10.64 35.99 1.11
C PRO A 40 -9.53 36.00 2.17
N LEU A 41 -8.98 34.82 2.45
CA LEU A 41 -7.76 34.67 3.25
C LEU A 41 -6.62 35.45 2.55
N PRO A 42 -5.80 36.21 3.29
CA PRO A 42 -4.66 36.89 2.71
C PRO A 42 -3.65 35.85 2.22
N THR A 43 -3.39 35.85 0.90
CA THR A 43 -2.28 35.14 0.26
C THR A 43 -0.97 35.81 0.65
N THR A 44 -0.50 35.52 1.86
CA THR A 44 0.89 35.78 2.23
C THR A 44 1.69 34.57 1.80
N PRO A 45 2.70 34.69 0.90
CA PRO A 45 3.54 33.55 0.56
C PRO A 45 4.24 33.05 1.83
N LEU A 46 4.07 31.76 2.12
CA LEU A 46 4.86 31.05 3.12
C LEU A 46 6.33 31.23 2.73
N ALA A 47 7.08 31.92 3.59
CA ALA A 47 8.53 31.90 3.52
C ALA A 47 8.96 30.45 3.76
N VAL A 48 9.38 29.76 2.68
CA VAL A 48 10.07 28.49 2.77
C VAL A 48 11.39 28.79 3.47
N LEU A 49 11.43 28.62 4.79
CA LEU A 49 12.67 28.47 5.52
C LEU A 49 13.20 27.10 5.12
N THR A 50 14.20 27.09 4.24
CA THR A 50 15.05 25.92 4.06
C THR A 50 15.94 25.87 5.29
N PRO A 51 15.81 24.90 6.21
CA PRO A 51 16.79 24.73 7.26
C PRO A 51 18.07 24.18 6.61
N THR A 52 19.05 25.05 6.35
CA THR A 52 20.43 24.59 6.18
C THR A 52 20.93 24.12 7.54
N PHE A 53 21.01 22.80 7.72
CA PHE A 53 21.74 22.20 8.83
C PHE A 53 23.25 22.39 8.59
N ASP A 54 23.81 23.50 9.08
CA ASP A 54 25.25 23.61 9.28
C ASP A 54 25.61 22.78 10.52
N LEU A 55 26.07 21.55 10.31
CA LEU A 55 26.71 20.75 11.35
C LEU A 55 28.07 21.39 11.69
N PRO A 56 28.32 21.86 12.94
CA PRO A 56 29.65 22.25 13.33
C PRO A 56 30.51 20.98 13.51
N MET A 57 31.20 20.57 12.44
CA MET A 57 32.33 19.65 12.52
C MET A 57 33.52 20.36 13.17
N ALA A 58 33.44 20.58 14.48
CA ALA A 58 34.61 20.84 15.31
C ALA A 58 34.88 19.57 16.12
N ALA A 59 35.65 18.66 15.52
CA ALA A 59 36.17 17.49 16.22
C ALA A 59 37.05 17.95 17.39
N ALA A 60 36.55 17.80 18.61
CA ALA A 60 37.41 17.80 19.79
C ALA A 60 38.23 16.50 19.76
N THR A 61 39.48 16.60 19.30
CA THR A 61 40.41 15.46 19.32
C THR A 61 40.79 15.16 20.77
N LEU A 62 40.07 14.20 21.39
CA LEU A 62 40.47 13.62 22.65
C LEU A 62 41.46 12.48 22.37
N THR A 63 42.76 12.74 22.56
CA THR A 63 43.77 11.69 22.50
C THR A 63 43.84 10.98 23.85
N ILE A 64 43.20 9.82 23.96
CA ILE A 64 43.39 8.91 25.09
C ILE A 64 44.45 7.89 24.70
N THR A 65 45.57 7.87 25.43
CA THR A 65 46.56 6.79 25.35
C THR A 65 46.17 5.72 26.37
N VAL A 66 45.75 4.54 25.89
CA VAL A 66 45.47 3.37 26.74
C VAL A 66 46.59 2.35 26.53
N ASP A 67 47.33 2.03 27.59
CA ASP A 67 48.20 0.86 27.62
C ASP A 67 47.32 -0.40 27.70
N LEU A 68 47.24 -1.15 26.59
CA LEU A 68 46.57 -2.44 26.58
C LEU A 68 47.39 -3.46 27.40
N PRO A 69 46.78 -4.21 28.32
CA PRO A 69 47.42 -5.42 28.85
C PRO A 69 47.64 -6.37 27.68
N THR A 70 48.86 -6.88 27.57
CA THR A 70 49.29 -7.78 26.50
C THR A 70 48.29 -8.94 26.40
N ALA A 71 47.57 -9.01 25.28
CA ALA A 71 46.63 -10.08 24.99
C ALA A 71 47.33 -11.43 25.22
N VAL A 72 46.79 -12.22 26.15
CA VAL A 72 47.13 -13.63 26.25
C VAL A 72 46.63 -14.26 24.95
N ARG A 73 47.51 -14.41 23.96
CA ARG A 73 47.30 -15.32 22.82
C ARG A 73 47.10 -16.72 23.40
N ARG A 74 45.84 -17.09 23.65
CA ARG A 74 45.48 -18.49 23.80
C ARG A 74 45.68 -19.11 22.42
N THR A 75 46.62 -20.03 22.33
CA THR A 75 46.77 -20.93 21.18
C THR A 75 45.41 -21.59 20.91
N PRO A 76 44.91 -21.63 19.66
CA PRO A 76 43.66 -22.32 19.35
C PRO A 76 43.79 -23.77 19.79
N GLN A 77 43.06 -24.17 20.83
CA GLN A 77 42.87 -25.60 21.09
C GLN A 77 42.04 -26.17 19.93
N ALA A 78 42.34 -27.41 19.58
CA ALA A 78 42.00 -28.03 18.31
C ALA A 78 40.48 -28.15 18.07
N VAL A 79 39.90 -27.16 17.38
CA VAL A 79 38.60 -27.24 16.69
C VAL A 79 38.55 -28.28 15.52
N PRO A 80 39.66 -28.67 14.83
CA PRO A 80 39.60 -29.57 13.68
C PRO A 80 38.88 -30.91 13.87
N PRO A 81 39.01 -31.65 14.99
CA PRO A 81 38.39 -32.96 15.15
C PRO A 81 36.86 -32.89 15.15
N LEU A 82 36.26 -31.85 15.75
CA LEU A 82 34.81 -31.71 15.83
C LEU A 82 34.21 -31.37 14.47
N ILE A 83 34.90 -30.55 13.66
CA ILE A 83 34.45 -30.17 12.31
C ILE A 83 34.52 -31.36 11.35
N ASP A 84 35.64 -32.10 11.38
CA ASP A 84 35.82 -33.31 10.56
C ASP A 84 34.84 -34.43 10.96
N ASP A 85 34.42 -34.46 12.22
CA ASP A 85 33.50 -35.44 12.78
C ASP A 85 32.03 -35.02 12.56
N LEU A 86 31.69 -33.72 12.64
CA LEU A 86 30.38 -33.18 12.22
C LEU A 86 30.13 -33.39 10.73
N GLY A 87 31.16 -33.24 9.90
CA GLY A 87 31.10 -33.56 8.47
C GLY A 87 30.84 -35.04 8.18
N LYS A 88 31.16 -35.95 9.12
CA LYS A 88 31.04 -37.41 8.97
C LYS A 88 29.84 -38.03 9.70
N ARG A 89 29.46 -37.53 10.88
CA ARG A 89 28.45 -38.16 11.78
C ARG A 89 27.00 -37.88 11.42
N PHE A 90 26.71 -36.81 10.67
CA PHE A 90 25.33 -36.50 10.26
C PHE A 90 24.87 -37.25 9.01
N CYS A 91 25.68 -38.16 8.47
CA CYS A 91 25.37 -38.94 7.27
C CYS A 91 25.25 -40.43 7.60
N LEU A 92 24.17 -40.84 8.26
CA LEU A 92 23.83 -42.26 8.43
C LEU A 92 23.02 -42.80 7.24
N ASP A 93 22.36 -41.93 6.47
CA ASP A 93 21.59 -42.29 5.26
C ASP A 93 21.65 -41.14 4.23
N SER A 94 22.18 -41.43 3.03
CA SER A 94 22.31 -40.49 1.90
C SER A 94 20.98 -39.98 1.32
N THR A 95 19.83 -40.46 1.79
CA THR A 95 18.50 -40.06 1.33
C THR A 95 17.88 -38.92 2.14
N THR A 96 18.46 -38.54 3.27
CA THR A 96 17.98 -37.40 4.08
C THR A 96 18.46 -36.06 3.51
N HIS A 97 17.55 -35.11 3.27
CA HIS A 97 17.83 -33.77 2.71
C HIS A 97 19.01 -33.07 3.41
N HIS A 98 19.19 -33.29 4.73
CA HIS A 98 20.25 -32.68 5.53
C HIS A 98 21.69 -33.10 5.19
N CYS A 99 21.89 -34.20 4.45
CA CYS A 99 23.24 -34.63 4.08
C CYS A 99 23.89 -33.67 3.06
N GLN A 100 23.08 -33.04 2.22
CA GLN A 100 23.53 -32.09 1.19
C GLN A 100 23.74 -30.67 1.73
N ASN A 101 23.26 -30.39 2.95
CA ASN A 101 23.43 -29.08 3.57
C ASN A 101 24.94 -28.77 3.71
N PRO A 102 25.39 -27.56 3.29
CA PRO A 102 26.79 -27.19 3.39
C PRO A 102 27.26 -27.25 4.86
N LEU A 103 28.55 -27.52 5.09
CA LEU A 103 29.15 -27.69 6.44
C LEU A 103 28.78 -26.54 7.38
N VAL A 104 28.61 -25.35 6.82
CA VAL A 104 28.21 -24.13 7.50
C VAL A 104 26.83 -24.25 8.18
N VAL A 105 25.83 -24.83 7.51
CA VAL A 105 24.49 -25.09 8.06
C VAL A 105 24.54 -26.15 9.15
N LYS A 106 25.38 -27.18 8.98
CA LYS A 106 25.58 -28.25 9.98
C LYS A 106 26.24 -27.72 11.26
N LEU A 107 27.21 -26.82 11.12
CA LEU A 107 27.84 -26.13 12.25
C LEU A 107 26.82 -25.32 13.04
N LEU A 108 25.94 -24.59 12.35
CA LEU A 108 24.89 -23.80 12.99
C LEU A 108 23.81 -24.64 13.65
N ASP A 109 23.31 -25.69 13.00
CA ASP A 109 22.33 -26.61 13.62
C ASP A 109 22.93 -27.25 14.88
N TYR A 110 24.21 -27.64 14.83
CA TYR A 110 24.93 -28.10 16.02
C TYR A 110 24.98 -27.02 17.12
N LEU A 111 25.34 -25.79 16.78
CA LEU A 111 25.38 -24.69 17.73
C LEU A 111 23.99 -24.37 18.30
N TYR A 112 22.95 -24.31 17.47
CA TYR A 112 21.57 -24.10 17.90
C TYR A 112 21.13 -25.16 18.91
N ARG A 113 21.40 -26.44 18.63
CA ARG A 113 21.06 -27.56 19.53
C ARG A 113 21.95 -27.66 20.76
N ASN A 114 23.14 -27.05 20.73
CA ASN A 114 24.13 -27.12 21.81
C ASN A 114 24.57 -25.70 22.22
N PRO A 115 23.68 -24.91 22.88
CA PRO A 115 23.95 -23.52 23.27
C PRO A 115 25.13 -23.37 24.24
N GLU A 116 25.48 -24.44 24.96
CA GLU A 116 26.61 -24.49 25.92
C GLU A 116 27.85 -25.22 25.37
N ALA A 117 27.97 -25.42 24.05
CA ALA A 117 29.15 -26.08 23.49
C ALA A 117 30.45 -25.36 23.93
N PRO A 118 31.45 -26.08 24.47
CA PRO A 118 32.65 -25.45 25.03
C PRO A 118 33.50 -24.71 23.99
N ASP A 119 33.40 -25.11 22.71
CA ASP A 119 34.10 -24.50 21.58
C ASP A 119 33.20 -23.55 20.76
N ARG A 120 32.04 -23.15 21.30
CA ARG A 120 31.00 -22.39 20.58
C ARG A 120 31.52 -21.16 19.84
N THR A 121 32.30 -20.30 20.51
CA THR A 121 32.90 -19.11 19.88
C THR A 121 33.79 -19.46 18.69
N ALA A 122 34.64 -20.49 18.83
CA ALA A 122 35.54 -20.90 17.77
C ALA A 122 34.79 -21.56 16.58
N LEU A 123 33.67 -22.24 16.87
CA LEU A 123 32.77 -22.78 15.85
C LEU A 123 32.00 -21.68 15.12
N LEU A 124 31.60 -20.61 15.81
CA LEU A 124 30.98 -19.41 15.22
C LEU A 124 31.98 -18.66 14.31
N ASP A 125 33.21 -18.43 14.77
CA ASP A 125 34.26 -17.82 13.96
C ASP A 125 34.54 -18.66 12.70
N ARG A 126 34.55 -19.99 12.84
CA ARG A 126 34.71 -20.89 11.70
C ARG A 126 33.49 -20.88 10.79
N PHE A 127 32.28 -20.80 11.34
CA PHE A 127 31.05 -20.61 10.58
C PHE A 127 31.15 -19.35 9.72
N HIS A 128 31.53 -18.21 10.29
CA HIS A 128 31.73 -16.96 9.55
C HIS A 128 32.71 -17.12 8.41
N THR A 129 33.85 -17.74 8.69
CA THR A 129 34.89 -17.99 7.68
C THR A 129 34.34 -18.86 6.54
N LEU A 130 33.69 -19.98 6.88
CA LEU A 130 33.13 -20.93 5.92
C LEU A 130 31.97 -20.35 5.10
N TRP A 131 31.15 -19.51 5.72
CA TRP A 131 30.05 -18.81 5.05
C TRP A 131 30.56 -17.94 3.91
N PHE A 132 31.64 -17.19 4.16
CA PHE A 132 32.25 -16.37 3.13
C PHE A 132 33.03 -17.18 2.08
N GLU A 133 33.54 -18.36 2.43
CA GLU A 133 34.26 -19.27 1.52
C GLU A 133 33.31 -20.09 0.61
N ASP A 134 32.16 -20.56 1.11
CA ASP A 134 31.26 -21.51 0.44
C ASP A 134 29.99 -20.89 -0.15
N ARG A 135 30.03 -19.59 -0.48
CA ARG A 135 28.88 -18.80 -0.97
C ARG A 135 28.12 -19.42 -2.15
N ARG A 136 28.75 -20.26 -2.97
CA ARG A 136 28.14 -20.92 -4.14
C ARG A 136 27.17 -22.05 -3.77
N ARG A 137 27.37 -22.72 -2.63
CA ARG A 137 26.53 -23.86 -2.21
C ARG A 137 25.35 -23.46 -1.33
N LEU A 138 25.35 -22.24 -0.83
CA LEU A 138 24.30 -21.69 0.03
C LEU A 138 23.03 -21.28 -0.72
N ALA A 139 23.09 -21.10 -2.05
CA ALA A 139 21.92 -20.79 -2.89
C ALA A 139 20.86 -21.92 -2.95
N GLN A 140 21.08 -23.04 -2.26
CA GLN A 140 20.15 -24.17 -2.18
C GLN A 140 19.56 -24.35 -0.77
N VAL A 141 19.92 -23.49 0.18
CA VAL A 141 19.45 -23.58 1.57
C VAL A 141 18.10 -22.88 1.70
N ASN A 142 17.17 -23.50 2.43
CA ASN A 142 15.85 -22.93 2.68
C ASN A 142 15.97 -21.63 3.51
N LEU A 143 15.27 -20.56 3.10
CA LEU A 143 15.26 -19.26 3.78
C LEU A 143 14.86 -19.34 5.26
N ALA A 144 13.98 -20.28 5.63
CA ALA A 144 13.60 -20.49 7.03
C ALA A 144 14.80 -20.96 7.89
N GLU A 145 15.67 -21.81 7.32
CA GLU A 145 16.91 -22.22 7.99
C GLU A 145 17.86 -21.03 8.13
N VAL A 146 17.95 -20.15 7.12
CA VAL A 146 18.76 -18.93 7.15
C VAL A 146 18.29 -17.98 8.26
N SER A 147 16.98 -17.79 8.43
CA SER A 147 16.44 -16.93 9.49
C SER A 147 16.86 -17.36 10.90
N ALA A 148 16.70 -18.64 11.24
CA ALA A 148 17.09 -19.14 12.57
C ALA A 148 18.60 -19.03 12.82
N ILE A 149 19.40 -19.13 11.74
CA ILE A 149 20.84 -18.93 11.77
C ILE A 149 21.19 -17.48 12.15
N VAL A 150 20.48 -16.51 11.56
CA VAL A 150 20.67 -15.09 11.89
C VAL A 150 20.41 -14.85 13.37
N ASP A 151 19.32 -15.39 13.91
CA ASP A 151 18.94 -15.18 15.30
C ASP A 151 20.03 -15.65 16.28
N VAL A 152 20.56 -16.87 16.06
CA VAL A 152 21.68 -17.39 16.87
C VAL A 152 22.90 -16.50 16.76
N TRP A 153 23.19 -16.00 15.56
CA TRP A 153 24.33 -15.13 15.36
C TRP A 153 24.18 -13.80 16.11
N VAL A 154 23.02 -13.14 16.03
CA VAL A 154 22.73 -11.89 16.77
C VAL A 154 22.84 -12.13 18.28
N GLU A 155 22.27 -13.22 18.78
CA GLU A 155 22.33 -13.58 20.20
C GLU A 155 23.78 -13.67 20.70
N GLU A 156 24.66 -14.32 19.93
CA GLU A 156 26.04 -14.59 20.35
C GLU A 156 26.98 -13.42 20.17
N THR A 157 26.80 -12.67 19.09
CA THR A 157 27.72 -11.59 18.72
C THR A 157 27.31 -10.24 19.27
N LEU A 158 26.05 -10.10 19.69
CA LEU A 158 25.52 -8.86 20.22
C LEU A 158 24.90 -9.04 21.62
N VAL A 159 23.89 -9.88 21.78
CA VAL A 159 23.14 -9.98 23.06
C VAL A 159 24.03 -10.44 24.21
N ARG A 160 24.79 -11.53 24.06
CA ARG A 160 25.70 -12.02 25.11
C ARG A 160 26.80 -11.02 25.48
N PRO A 161 27.51 -10.40 24.52
CA PRO A 161 28.43 -9.30 24.84
C PRO A 161 27.77 -8.12 25.56
N LEU A 162 26.56 -7.71 25.14
CA LEU A 162 25.79 -6.66 25.80
C LEU A 162 25.45 -7.02 27.25
N GLN A 163 25.05 -8.27 27.51
CA GLN A 163 24.79 -8.76 28.86
C GLN A 163 26.05 -8.76 29.74
N ALA A 164 27.22 -9.07 29.16
CA ALA A 164 28.47 -9.17 29.91
C ALA A 164 29.15 -7.81 30.17
N ALA A 165 29.09 -6.88 29.20
CA ALA A 165 29.92 -5.68 29.19
C ALA A 165 29.20 -4.39 28.75
N GLY A 166 27.93 -4.45 28.36
CA GLY A 166 27.20 -3.33 27.75
C GLY A 166 27.63 -3.03 26.31
N LEU A 167 26.97 -2.07 25.66
CA LEU A 167 27.32 -1.66 24.29
C LEU A 167 28.62 -0.83 24.34
N THR A 168 29.63 -1.26 23.59
CA THR A 168 30.90 -0.55 23.47
C THR A 168 31.08 0.01 22.07
N ALA A 169 31.89 1.07 21.93
CA ALA A 169 32.22 1.64 20.61
C ALA A 169 32.90 0.63 19.67
N GLU A 170 33.67 -0.33 20.21
CA GLU A 170 34.27 -1.41 19.45
C GLU A 170 33.22 -2.39 18.92
N LEU A 171 32.24 -2.77 19.76
CA LEU A 171 31.15 -3.65 19.36
C LEU A 171 30.29 -3.02 18.26
N GLN A 172 29.96 -1.73 18.42
CA GLN A 172 29.23 -0.98 17.40
C GLN A 172 30.00 -0.88 16.09
N ALA A 173 31.29 -0.49 16.12
CA ALA A 173 32.11 -0.37 14.92
C ALA A 173 32.27 -1.71 14.18
N ASN A 174 32.44 -2.82 14.93
CA ASN A 174 32.53 -4.15 14.34
C ASN A 174 31.22 -4.58 13.68
N TRP A 175 30.07 -4.23 14.28
CA TRP A 175 28.76 -4.50 13.70
C TRP A 175 28.54 -3.73 12.40
N GLU A 176 28.79 -2.43 12.42
CA GLU A 176 28.66 -1.55 11.25
C GLU A 176 29.59 -1.99 10.10
N ALA A 177 30.81 -2.43 10.42
CA ALA A 177 31.75 -2.97 9.43
C ALA A 177 31.26 -4.26 8.74
N GLN A 178 30.38 -5.02 9.39
CA GLN A 178 29.73 -6.21 8.80
C GLN A 178 28.46 -5.85 8.02
N GLY A 179 28.14 -4.55 7.91
CA GLY A 179 27.06 -4.03 7.09
C GLY A 179 25.69 -3.99 7.77
N GLY A 180 25.63 -4.25 9.08
CA GLY A 180 24.45 -3.96 9.90
C GLY A 180 24.46 -2.54 10.46
N THR A 181 23.39 -2.13 11.13
CA THR A 181 23.30 -0.85 11.86
C THR A 181 22.80 -1.10 13.28
N ILE A 182 23.26 -0.29 14.24
CA ILE A 182 22.73 -0.26 15.60
C ILE A 182 22.25 1.17 15.88
N ALA A 183 21.00 1.33 16.29
CA ALA A 183 20.42 2.61 16.69
C ALA A 183 19.90 2.50 18.12
N ALA A 184 20.31 3.42 19.00
CA ALA A 184 19.78 3.50 20.36
C ALA A 184 18.35 4.03 20.35
N THR A 185 17.51 3.55 21.26
CA THR A 185 16.08 3.88 21.35
C THR A 185 15.54 3.60 22.76
N ASP A 186 14.22 3.79 22.94
CA ASP A 186 13.40 3.41 24.09
C ASP A 186 11.98 3.13 23.55
N LEU A 187 11.81 1.96 22.88
CA LEU A 187 10.57 1.67 22.14
C LEU A 187 9.41 1.25 23.07
N ASP A 188 9.71 0.83 24.30
CA ASP A 188 8.69 0.51 25.31
C ASP A 188 8.53 1.58 26.40
N SER A 189 9.28 2.68 26.29
CA SER A 189 9.19 3.85 27.18
C SER A 189 9.41 3.52 28.66
N ASP A 190 10.24 2.51 28.93
CA ASP A 190 10.59 2.12 30.30
C ASP A 190 11.73 2.99 30.88
N GLY A 191 12.32 3.86 30.05
CA GLY A 191 13.41 4.77 30.39
C GLY A 191 14.80 4.13 30.35
N ALA A 192 14.90 2.83 30.04
CA ALA A 192 16.15 2.18 29.70
C ALA A 192 16.49 2.41 28.22
N THR A 193 17.78 2.37 27.91
CA THR A 193 18.20 2.42 26.51
C THR A 193 18.10 1.04 25.89
N ASP A 194 17.35 0.96 24.81
CA ASP A 194 17.21 -0.16 23.93
C ASP A 194 18.03 0.04 22.64
N TYR A 195 18.08 -0.99 21.81
CA TYR A 195 18.73 -0.92 20.50
C TYR A 195 17.88 -1.54 19.40
N VAL A 196 17.73 -0.83 18.28
CA VAL A 196 17.30 -1.41 17.01
C VAL A 196 18.53 -1.85 16.23
N VAL A 197 18.52 -3.09 15.79
CA VAL A 197 19.66 -3.72 15.13
C VAL A 197 19.23 -4.28 13.80
N THR A 198 19.89 -3.84 12.73
CA THR A 198 19.70 -4.42 11.40
C THR A 198 20.85 -5.38 11.13
N SER A 199 20.51 -6.53 10.58
CA SER A 199 21.49 -7.52 10.11
C SER A 199 21.50 -7.54 8.59
N ARG A 200 22.69 -7.63 8.02
CA ARG A 200 22.88 -7.72 6.57
C ARG A 200 23.55 -9.03 6.21
N TRP A 201 22.84 -9.85 5.45
CA TRP A 201 23.38 -11.10 4.91
C TRP A 201 23.53 -10.98 3.41
N MET A 202 24.69 -11.39 2.90
CA MET A 202 24.91 -11.56 1.47
C MET A 202 25.05 -13.05 1.17
N ILE A 203 24.01 -13.63 0.58
CA ILE A 203 24.10 -14.89 -0.17
C ILE A 203 24.35 -14.50 -1.64
N GLN A 204 25.12 -15.31 -2.38
CA GLN A 204 25.73 -14.88 -3.65
C GLN A 204 24.73 -14.39 -4.72
N TYR A 205 25.16 -13.40 -5.50
CA TYR A 205 24.64 -12.87 -6.78
C TYR A 205 23.24 -12.29 -6.88
N ALA A 206 22.32 -12.59 -5.97
CA ALA A 206 20.99 -12.01 -6.04
C ALA A 206 20.26 -12.07 -4.70
N GLU A 207 20.87 -12.41 -3.58
CA GLU A 207 20.10 -12.53 -2.33
C GLU A 207 20.80 -11.78 -1.22
N ARG A 208 20.47 -10.50 -1.13
CA ARG A 208 20.58 -9.79 0.13
C ARG A 208 19.33 -10.20 0.92
N THR A 209 19.55 -10.69 2.14
CA THR A 209 18.48 -10.85 3.12
C THR A 209 18.92 -10.10 4.35
N GLY A 210 17.98 -9.49 5.04
CA GLY A 210 18.27 -8.76 6.25
C GLY A 210 17.07 -8.77 7.16
N GLU A 211 17.36 -8.92 8.43
CA GLU A 211 16.39 -8.91 9.50
C GLU A 211 16.61 -7.66 10.34
N ILE A 212 15.54 -7.20 10.98
CA ILE A 212 15.58 -6.10 11.94
C ILE A 212 15.10 -6.61 13.29
N TYR A 213 15.82 -6.21 14.34
CA TYR A 213 15.62 -6.67 15.69
C TYR A 213 15.51 -5.50 16.64
N TRP A 214 14.75 -5.70 17.70
CA TRP A 214 14.74 -4.86 18.89
C TRP A 214 15.41 -5.62 20.02
N LEU A 215 16.49 -5.06 20.54
CA LEU A 215 17.18 -5.55 21.72
C LEU A 215 16.81 -4.63 22.86
N HIS A 216 16.12 -5.17 23.85
CA HIS A 216 15.57 -4.37 24.94
C HIS A 216 15.93 -4.93 26.30
N ASN A 217 16.19 -4.03 27.24
CA ASN A 217 16.75 -4.41 28.53
C ASN A 217 15.68 -4.54 29.59
N GLN A 218 15.20 -5.77 29.82
CA GLN A 218 14.25 -6.04 30.88
C GLN A 218 14.93 -6.41 32.20
N ALA A 219 14.16 -6.51 33.28
CA ALA A 219 14.65 -6.94 34.60
C ALA A 219 15.35 -8.32 34.58
N ALA A 220 15.03 -9.18 33.61
CA ALA A 220 15.65 -10.49 33.41
C ALA A 220 16.94 -10.46 32.55
N GLY A 221 17.31 -9.28 32.04
CA GLY A 221 18.40 -9.05 31.11
C GLY A 221 17.93 -8.62 29.71
N TRP A 222 18.89 -8.49 28.81
CA TRP A 222 18.63 -8.20 27.39
C TRP A 222 17.80 -9.30 26.74
N GLN A 223 16.72 -8.90 26.09
CA GLN A 223 15.89 -9.75 25.24
C GLN A 223 16.01 -9.32 23.78
N LEU A 224 15.84 -10.29 22.88
CA LEU A 224 15.89 -10.10 21.45
C LEU A 224 14.50 -10.39 20.87
N GLU A 225 13.89 -9.38 20.27
CA GLU A 225 12.62 -9.51 19.54
C GLU A 225 12.86 -9.19 18.06
N ARG A 226 12.32 -10.02 17.16
CA ARG A 226 12.37 -9.74 15.72
C ARG A 226 11.23 -8.79 15.35
N ILE A 227 11.56 -7.73 14.63
CA ILE A 227 10.57 -6.77 14.13
C ILE A 227 10.06 -7.29 12.77
N PRO A 228 8.73 -7.38 12.55
CA PRO A 228 8.18 -7.81 11.28
C PRO A 228 8.65 -6.91 10.15
N ALA A 229 9.42 -7.48 9.24
CA ALA A 229 9.81 -6.85 7.99
C ALA A 229 9.19 -7.64 6.84
N ARG A 230 8.74 -6.95 5.79
CA ARG A 230 8.12 -7.61 4.64
C ARG A 230 9.22 -8.27 3.82
N LEU A 231 9.50 -9.54 4.10
CA LEU A 231 10.36 -10.35 3.25
C LEU A 231 9.52 -10.76 2.03
N GLY A 232 9.76 -10.14 0.87
CA GLY A 232 9.12 -10.54 -0.38
C GLY A 232 9.70 -11.83 -0.96
N TRP A 233 9.04 -12.42 -1.96
CA TRP A 233 9.49 -13.65 -2.65
C TRP A 233 10.67 -13.42 -3.62
N LEU A 234 10.97 -12.17 -4.01
CA LEU A 234 12.07 -11.96 -4.95
C LEU A 234 13.42 -12.19 -4.25
N PRO A 235 14.39 -12.76 -4.99
CA PRO A 235 15.69 -13.10 -4.43
C PRO A 235 16.40 -11.86 -3.84
N GLU A 236 16.30 -10.67 -4.45
CA GLU A 236 17.14 -9.53 -4.07
C GLU A 236 16.41 -8.58 -3.09
N HIS A 237 16.72 -8.62 -1.78
CA HIS A 237 16.23 -7.61 -0.82
C HIS A 237 17.38 -6.90 -0.13
N THR A 238 17.48 -5.58 -0.20
CA THR A 238 18.43 -4.94 0.72
C THR A 238 17.96 -5.13 2.16
N PRO A 239 18.91 -5.26 3.10
CA PRO A 239 18.57 -5.24 4.51
C PRO A 239 17.74 -4.00 4.85
N PRO A 240 16.85 -4.12 5.85
CA PRO A 240 16.20 -2.96 6.41
C PRO A 240 17.24 -1.96 6.91
N TRP A 241 16.96 -0.68 6.72
CA TRP A 241 17.75 0.43 7.22
C TRP A 241 16.87 1.31 8.07
N VAL A 242 17.27 1.54 9.32
CA VAL A 242 16.57 2.48 10.20
C VAL A 242 16.63 3.87 9.58
N VAL A 243 15.46 4.45 9.34
CA VAL A 243 15.30 5.82 8.78
C VAL A 243 15.15 6.80 9.91
N ALA A 244 14.27 6.50 10.86
CA ALA A 244 13.99 7.35 12.00
C ALA A 244 13.37 6.54 13.15
N ILE A 245 13.55 7.05 14.36
CA ILE A 245 12.94 6.55 15.59
C ILE A 245 12.35 7.77 16.29
N ASP A 246 11.04 7.81 16.44
CA ASP A 246 10.29 8.96 16.97
C ASP A 246 8.85 8.52 17.29
N ASP A 247 8.11 9.28 18.09
CA ASP A 247 6.72 8.99 18.50
C ASP A 247 5.72 9.37 17.40
N PHE A 248 5.72 8.67 16.27
CA PHE A 248 5.00 9.06 15.05
C PHE A 248 3.49 9.10 15.24
N ASP A 249 2.93 8.27 16.12
CA ASP A 249 1.52 8.27 16.44
C ASP A 249 1.09 9.12 17.65
N ALA A 250 2.06 9.75 18.33
CA ALA A 250 1.86 10.65 19.46
C ALA A 250 1.23 9.97 20.70
N ASP A 251 1.46 8.66 20.87
CA ASP A 251 1.01 7.91 22.04
C ASP A 251 1.98 8.02 23.25
N GLY A 252 3.12 8.65 23.05
CA GLY A 252 4.18 8.85 24.05
C GLY A 252 5.26 7.78 24.03
N GLN A 253 5.15 6.77 23.17
CA GLN A 253 6.16 5.75 22.92
C GLN A 253 6.88 6.01 21.60
N SER A 254 8.12 5.58 21.50
CA SER A 254 8.86 5.73 20.24
C SER A 254 8.41 4.66 19.24
N ASP A 255 8.16 5.08 18.01
CA ASP A 255 7.94 4.20 16.87
C ASP A 255 9.23 4.05 16.05
N LEU A 256 9.22 3.08 15.14
CA LEU A 256 10.35 2.78 14.27
C LEU A 256 9.94 2.92 12.80
N ALA A 257 10.62 3.82 12.09
CA ALA A 257 10.58 3.91 10.64
C ALA A 257 11.84 3.26 10.04
N PHE A 258 11.66 2.29 9.16
CA PHE A 258 12.75 1.65 8.43
C PHE A 258 12.42 1.47 6.95
N ARG A 259 13.47 1.51 6.13
CA ARG A 259 13.39 1.35 4.68
C ARG A 259 13.95 0.00 4.28
N GLN A 260 13.27 -0.68 3.36
CA GLN A 260 13.78 -1.84 2.65
C GLN A 260 13.87 -1.52 1.16
N VAL A 261 14.70 -2.24 0.42
CA VAL A 261 14.73 -2.14 -1.04
C VAL A 261 14.44 -3.49 -1.61
N TRP A 262 13.39 -3.54 -2.41
CA TRP A 262 13.00 -4.70 -3.15
C TRP A 262 13.65 -4.62 -4.53
N MET A 263 14.71 -5.36 -4.74
CA MET A 263 15.45 -5.37 -6.00
C MET A 263 14.80 -6.39 -6.95
N GLY A 264 14.39 -5.92 -8.12
CA GLY A 264 13.85 -6.71 -9.22
C GLY A 264 14.34 -6.16 -10.55
N ASN A 265 13.53 -6.25 -11.63
CA ASN A 265 13.83 -5.49 -12.86
C ASN A 265 13.86 -3.96 -12.60
N THR A 266 13.22 -3.53 -11.51
CA THR A 266 13.42 -2.24 -10.86
C THR A 266 13.60 -2.42 -9.37
N ASP A 267 14.45 -1.58 -8.79
CA ASP A 267 14.57 -1.43 -7.34
C ASP A 267 13.33 -0.69 -6.84
N PHE A 268 12.57 -1.21 -5.88
CA PHE A 268 11.52 -0.47 -5.20
C PHE A 268 11.97 -0.15 -3.80
N HIS A 269 11.64 1.03 -3.30
CA HIS A 269 11.93 1.38 -1.93
C HIS A 269 10.65 1.23 -1.13
N LEU A 270 10.69 0.41 -0.08
CA LEU A 270 9.59 0.25 0.86
C LEU A 270 9.91 1.03 2.13
N LEU A 271 9.02 1.92 2.58
CA LEU A 271 9.07 2.48 3.92
C LEU A 271 8.04 1.77 4.78
N THR A 272 8.50 1.24 5.90
CA THR A 272 7.63 0.68 6.93
C THR A 272 7.78 1.53 8.19
N ILE A 273 6.65 1.91 8.77
CA ILE A 273 6.59 2.50 10.11
C ILE A 273 5.84 1.50 10.99
N VAL A 274 6.45 1.11 12.10
CA VAL A 274 5.89 0.19 13.08
C VAL A 274 5.90 0.80 14.47
N THR A 275 4.90 0.43 15.25
CA THR A 275 4.78 0.71 16.68
C THR A 275 4.74 -0.60 17.45
N ARG A 276 5.09 -0.58 18.74
CA ARG A 276 4.97 -1.73 19.63
C ARG A 276 3.78 -1.49 20.56
N ASP A 277 2.67 -2.19 20.32
CA ASP A 277 1.61 -2.28 21.33
C ASP A 277 1.92 -3.46 22.26
N GLY A 278 1.36 -3.52 23.46
CA GLY A 278 1.66 -4.60 24.42
C GLY A 278 1.44 -6.04 23.90
N ALA A 279 0.75 -6.23 22.78
CA ALA A 279 0.52 -7.54 22.15
C ALA A 279 1.55 -7.91 21.07
N GLY A 280 2.17 -6.93 20.41
CA GLY A 280 3.20 -7.16 19.41
C GLY A 280 3.55 -5.92 18.58
N TRP A 281 4.34 -6.11 17.54
CA TRP A 281 4.56 -5.09 16.53
C TRP A 281 3.33 -4.90 15.66
N ARG A 282 2.95 -3.64 15.44
CA ARG A 282 1.86 -3.23 14.57
C ARG A 282 2.38 -2.23 13.54
N SER A 283 1.96 -2.37 12.28
CA SER A 283 2.31 -1.39 11.25
C SER A 283 1.40 -0.16 11.34
N LEU A 284 2.03 1.02 11.37
CA LEU A 284 1.39 2.33 11.20
C LEU A 284 1.38 2.76 9.72
N TYR A 285 2.36 2.30 8.94
CA TYR A 285 2.50 2.59 7.52
C TYR A 285 3.32 1.48 6.84
N ASN A 286 2.93 1.09 5.64
CA ASN A 286 3.70 0.17 4.81
C ASN A 286 3.40 0.47 3.35
N ASP A 287 4.30 1.20 2.69
CA ASP A 287 4.07 1.61 1.31
C ASP A 287 5.33 1.53 0.46
N ASP A 288 5.11 1.13 -0.79
CA ASP A 288 6.13 1.02 -1.81
C ASP A 288 6.25 2.40 -2.48
N ALA A 289 7.33 3.14 -2.19
CA ALA A 289 7.72 4.23 -3.05
C ALA A 289 8.45 3.71 -4.27
N ASP A 290 8.28 4.47 -5.34
CA ASP A 290 9.02 4.30 -6.58
C ASP A 290 10.55 4.16 -6.34
N PRO A 291 11.30 3.37 -7.13
CA PRO A 291 12.78 3.34 -7.16
C PRO A 291 13.46 4.68 -7.00
N THR A 292 12.85 5.69 -7.59
CA THR A 292 13.42 7.04 -7.65
C THR A 292 12.87 7.92 -6.53
N GLY A 293 11.72 7.53 -5.97
CA GLY A 293 10.97 8.18 -4.91
C GLY A 293 11.61 8.07 -3.53
N GLY A 294 11.32 9.05 -2.67
CA GLY A 294 11.76 9.09 -1.29
C GLY A 294 10.60 9.38 -0.36
N TRP A 295 10.89 9.62 0.91
CA TRP A 295 9.88 10.08 1.87
C TRP A 295 10.41 11.24 2.69
N GLU A 296 9.49 12.09 3.09
CA GLU A 296 9.71 13.12 4.10
C GLU A 296 8.77 12.89 5.28
N ILE A 297 9.30 12.96 6.49
CA ILE A 297 8.50 12.89 7.72
C ILE A 297 8.58 14.26 8.40
N ILE A 298 7.45 14.96 8.47
CA ILE A 298 7.33 16.31 8.99
C ILE A 298 6.45 16.30 10.25
N ARG A 299 6.91 16.96 11.31
CA ARG A 299 6.08 17.27 12.47
C ARG A 299 5.48 18.66 12.31
N ASP A 300 4.15 18.75 12.35
CA ASP A 300 3.46 20.03 12.37
C ASP A 300 2.33 20.07 13.40
N ALA A 301 1.54 21.15 13.39
CA ALA A 301 0.44 21.34 14.34
C ALA A 301 -0.68 20.28 14.21
N GLY A 302 -0.75 19.56 13.09
CA GLY A 302 -1.69 18.46 12.86
C GLY A 302 -1.10 17.07 13.15
N GLY A 303 0.06 16.99 13.80
CA GLY A 303 0.77 15.74 14.10
C GLY A 303 1.82 15.39 13.05
N THR A 304 2.02 14.11 12.82
CA THR A 304 2.97 13.63 11.80
C THR A 304 2.33 13.70 10.41
N LEU A 305 3.01 14.40 9.50
CA LEU A 305 2.79 14.34 8.07
C LEU A 305 3.88 13.47 7.46
N LEU A 306 3.47 12.38 6.82
CA LEU A 306 4.36 11.59 5.99
C LEU A 306 4.09 11.96 4.54
N ILE A 307 5.14 12.29 3.79
CA ILE A 307 5.05 12.60 2.36
C ILE A 307 5.79 11.50 1.63
N SER A 308 5.12 10.77 0.74
CA SER A 308 5.79 9.88 -0.21
C SER A 308 5.99 10.61 -1.53
N HIS A 309 7.23 10.71 -1.98
CA HIS A 309 7.60 11.33 -3.24
C HIS A 309 7.58 10.26 -4.34
N HIS A 310 6.75 10.43 -5.34
CA HIS A 310 6.68 9.56 -6.51
C HIS A 310 7.40 10.26 -7.66
N HIS A 311 8.58 9.74 -8.01
CA HIS A 311 9.44 10.35 -9.01
C HIS A 311 9.31 9.75 -10.42
N GLY A 312 8.36 8.84 -10.61
CA GLY A 312 8.03 8.32 -11.93
C GLY A 312 9.09 7.33 -12.46
N GLY A 313 9.14 6.17 -11.86
CA GLY A 313 10.04 5.08 -12.20
C GLY A 313 9.60 4.39 -13.47
N GLY A 314 10.56 4.10 -14.34
CA GLY A 314 10.37 3.64 -15.71
C GLY A 314 9.89 2.20 -15.91
N THR A 315 9.21 1.56 -14.97
CA THR A 315 8.80 0.14 -15.12
C THR A 315 7.34 -0.16 -15.44
N ALA A 316 6.48 0.83 -15.65
CA ALA A 316 5.23 0.57 -16.37
C ALA A 316 4.70 1.82 -17.08
N GLY A 317 5.19 2.04 -18.29
CA GLY A 317 4.42 2.66 -19.37
C GLY A 317 4.40 4.18 -19.47
N THR A 318 4.10 4.95 -18.42
CA THR A 318 3.98 6.44 -18.52
C THR A 318 4.11 7.22 -17.22
N SER A 319 4.30 6.56 -16.08
CA SER A 319 4.46 7.22 -14.76
C SER A 319 5.72 8.07 -14.66
N ALA A 320 6.71 7.90 -15.55
CA ALA A 320 7.98 8.63 -15.51
C ALA A 320 7.90 10.14 -15.76
N LEU A 321 6.75 10.61 -16.25
CA LEU A 321 6.61 11.96 -16.74
C LEU A 321 6.21 12.95 -15.64
N VAL A 322 5.37 12.53 -14.69
CA VAL A 322 4.80 13.39 -13.66
C VAL A 322 5.29 12.94 -12.30
N ARG A 323 6.05 13.83 -11.64
CA ARG A 323 6.45 13.70 -10.25
C ARG A 323 5.37 14.31 -9.39
N TYR A 324 4.99 13.60 -8.34
CA TYR A 324 3.98 14.07 -7.40
C TYR A 324 4.22 13.46 -6.03
N ASP A 325 3.60 14.04 -5.04
CA ASP A 325 3.59 13.58 -3.67
C ASP A 325 2.24 13.03 -3.30
N VAL A 326 2.26 12.02 -2.44
CA VAL A 326 1.10 11.58 -1.67
C VAL A 326 1.33 11.96 -0.21
N ASN A 327 0.41 12.74 0.33
CA ASN A 327 0.47 13.23 1.71
C ASN A 327 -0.32 12.30 2.62
N TYR A 328 0.31 11.72 3.62
CA TYR A 328 -0.30 10.82 4.59
C TYR A 328 -0.37 11.45 5.98
N ARG A 329 -1.47 11.19 6.69
CA ARG A 329 -1.66 11.61 8.08
C ARG A 329 -2.11 10.44 8.91
N LEU A 330 -1.65 10.39 10.15
CA LEU A 330 -2.16 9.42 11.10
C LEU A 330 -3.67 9.66 11.35
N ARG A 331 -4.48 8.62 11.12
CA ARG A 331 -5.90 8.54 11.48
C ARG A 331 -6.17 7.09 11.87
N ASP A 332 -6.89 6.91 12.98
CA ASP A 332 -7.26 5.59 13.48
C ASP A 332 -6.06 4.63 13.65
N GLY A 333 -4.93 5.19 14.08
CA GLY A 333 -3.69 4.46 14.34
C GLY A 333 -2.89 4.10 13.08
N GLU A 334 -3.14 4.71 11.93
CA GLU A 334 -2.37 4.50 10.70
C GLU A 334 -2.20 5.76 9.84
N PHE A 335 -1.12 5.80 9.06
CA PHE A 335 -0.92 6.83 8.05
C PHE A 335 -1.81 6.59 6.83
N LEU A 336 -2.83 7.44 6.70
CA LEU A 336 -3.79 7.41 5.60
C LEU A 336 -3.50 8.55 4.62
N PRO A 337 -3.59 8.33 3.31
CA PRO A 337 -3.42 9.41 2.36
C PRO A 337 -4.56 10.42 2.53
N THR A 338 -4.19 11.69 2.50
CA THR A 338 -5.06 12.86 2.73
C THR A 338 -5.04 13.84 1.56
N GLY A 339 -4.07 13.71 0.66
CA GLY A 339 -4.05 14.46 -0.59
C GLY A 339 -2.91 14.03 -1.49
N ILE A 340 -2.95 14.55 -2.73
CA ILE A 340 -1.86 14.45 -3.69
C ILE A 340 -1.48 15.84 -4.19
N ALA A 341 -0.21 16.03 -4.50
CA ALA A 341 0.32 17.29 -5.01
C ALA A 341 1.32 17.05 -6.13
N VAL A 342 1.19 17.76 -7.24
CA VAL A 342 2.14 17.67 -8.35
C VAL A 342 3.40 18.48 -8.04
N HIS A 343 4.57 17.90 -8.33
CA HIS A 343 5.87 18.58 -8.27
C HIS A 343 6.40 18.97 -9.63
N THR A 344 6.05 18.21 -10.66
CA THR A 344 6.43 18.57 -12.01
C THR A 344 5.70 19.84 -12.44
N ASP A 345 6.46 20.86 -12.86
CA ASP A 345 5.90 21.95 -13.65
C ASP A 345 5.46 21.37 -15.00
N LEU A 346 4.18 21.01 -15.08
CA LEU A 346 3.60 20.43 -16.29
C LEU A 346 3.80 21.36 -17.49
N ALA A 347 3.86 22.68 -17.27
CA ALA A 347 4.06 23.64 -18.35
C ALA A 347 5.49 23.65 -18.91
N ALA A 348 6.46 23.13 -18.17
CA ALA A 348 7.86 23.06 -18.58
C ALA A 348 8.21 21.79 -19.39
N LEU A 349 7.28 20.84 -19.51
CA LEU A 349 7.48 19.60 -20.26
C LEU A 349 7.20 19.81 -21.76
N GLU A 350 8.12 20.43 -22.51
CA GLU A 350 7.90 20.85 -23.92
C GLU A 350 7.19 19.80 -24.81
N ASP A 351 7.85 18.66 -25.08
CA ASP A 351 7.33 17.66 -26.03
C ASP A 351 6.27 16.73 -25.44
N ASP A 352 6.27 16.57 -24.11
CA ASP A 352 5.41 15.63 -23.40
C ASP A 352 4.28 16.32 -22.63
N GLN A 353 4.08 17.63 -22.84
CA GLN A 353 3.17 18.46 -22.05
C GLN A 353 1.77 17.88 -22.00
N GLN A 354 1.24 17.53 -23.18
CA GLN A 354 -0.12 17.04 -23.29
C GLN A 354 -0.31 15.69 -22.57
N LEU A 355 0.68 14.80 -22.71
CA LEU A 355 0.70 13.51 -22.03
C LEU A 355 0.72 13.70 -20.52
N ALA A 356 1.51 14.66 -20.02
CA ALA A 356 1.65 14.93 -18.60
C ALA A 356 0.32 15.37 -17.95
N TYR A 357 -0.43 16.27 -18.61
CA TYR A 357 -1.77 16.65 -18.15
C TYR A 357 -2.73 15.46 -18.14
N VAL A 358 -2.68 14.60 -19.16
CA VAL A 358 -3.51 13.40 -19.21
C VAL A 358 -3.18 12.45 -18.07
N VAL A 359 -1.89 12.12 -17.85
CA VAL A 359 -1.42 11.27 -16.73
C VAL A 359 -1.86 11.86 -15.38
N TRP A 360 -1.58 13.14 -15.16
CA TRP A 360 -1.88 13.78 -13.88
C TRP A 360 -3.37 13.86 -13.59
N SER A 361 -4.18 14.17 -14.61
CA SER A 361 -5.64 14.19 -14.46
C SER A 361 -6.20 12.84 -14.02
N GLU A 362 -5.63 11.72 -14.49
CA GLU A 362 -6.06 10.39 -14.07
C GLU A 362 -5.74 10.12 -12.61
N LYS A 363 -4.54 10.50 -12.14
CA LYS A 363 -4.23 10.45 -10.70
C LYS A 363 -5.25 11.26 -9.90
N LEU A 364 -5.56 12.50 -10.31
CA LEU A 364 -6.58 13.32 -9.66
C LEU A 364 -7.98 12.68 -9.68
N LEU A 365 -8.37 12.00 -10.76
CA LEU A 365 -9.63 11.28 -10.86
C LEU A 365 -9.70 10.12 -9.84
N TYR A 366 -8.65 9.31 -9.74
CA TYR A 366 -8.58 8.24 -8.73
C TYR A 366 -8.57 8.81 -7.30
N ALA A 367 -7.96 9.99 -7.08
CA ALA A 367 -8.05 10.73 -5.81
C ALA A 367 -9.44 11.31 -5.49
N GLY A 368 -10.40 11.23 -6.41
CA GLY A 368 -11.71 11.89 -6.28
C GLY A 368 -11.66 13.41 -6.42
N GLN A 369 -10.56 13.98 -6.89
CA GLN A 369 -10.39 15.43 -7.09
C GLN A 369 -10.92 15.88 -8.46
N PHE A 370 -12.20 15.61 -8.74
CA PHE A 370 -12.80 15.80 -10.07
C PHE A 370 -12.72 17.22 -10.60
N GLU A 371 -12.96 18.22 -9.76
CA GLU A 371 -12.87 19.63 -10.17
C GLU A 371 -11.43 20.05 -10.49
N VAL A 372 -10.45 19.54 -9.74
CA VAL A 372 -9.03 19.78 -10.01
C VAL A 372 -8.61 19.07 -11.29
N ALA A 373 -9.03 17.81 -11.48
CA ALA A 373 -8.80 17.06 -12.71
C ALA A 373 -9.39 17.78 -13.93
N ALA A 374 -10.63 18.28 -13.82
CA ALA A 374 -11.30 19.02 -14.88
C ALA A 374 -10.55 20.31 -15.22
N ALA A 375 -10.07 21.07 -14.22
CA ALA A 375 -9.27 22.27 -14.45
C ALA A 375 -7.94 21.96 -15.16
N GLN A 376 -7.25 20.88 -14.79
CA GLN A 376 -6.02 20.44 -15.47
C GLN A 376 -6.30 20.04 -16.93
N LEU A 377 -7.42 19.35 -17.18
CA LEU A 377 -7.84 18.99 -18.53
C LEU A 377 -8.25 20.21 -19.36
N ASP A 378 -8.84 21.23 -18.75
CA ASP A 378 -9.11 22.50 -19.44
C ASP A 378 -7.81 23.20 -19.87
N GLU A 379 -6.72 23.13 -19.08
CA GLU A 379 -5.41 23.64 -19.50
C GLU A 379 -4.83 22.86 -20.69
N LEU A 380 -4.87 21.53 -20.64
CA LEU A 380 -4.49 20.66 -21.78
C LEU A 380 -5.19 21.08 -23.07
N LEU A 381 -6.48 21.42 -22.98
CA LEU A 381 -7.31 21.74 -24.14
C LEU A 381 -7.08 23.15 -24.69
N ARG A 382 -6.32 23.99 -23.98
CA ARG A 382 -5.83 25.30 -24.46
C ARG A 382 -4.46 25.22 -25.10
N LEU A 383 -3.76 24.08 -24.97
CA LEU A 383 -2.48 23.88 -25.63
C LEU A 383 -2.65 23.88 -27.16
N PRO A 384 -1.64 24.39 -27.89
CA PRO A 384 -1.68 24.36 -29.34
C PRO A 384 -1.75 22.92 -29.87
N GLU A 385 -2.26 22.77 -31.09
CA GLU A 385 -2.19 21.49 -31.79
C GLU A 385 -0.72 21.08 -31.96
N PRO A 386 -0.39 19.78 -31.90
CA PRO A 386 0.95 19.32 -32.24
C PRO A 386 1.35 19.86 -33.63
N LEU A 387 2.54 20.47 -33.71
CA LEU A 387 3.05 21.00 -34.98
C LEU A 387 3.47 19.86 -35.93
N ASP A 388 3.91 18.75 -35.35
CA ASP A 388 4.22 17.53 -36.07
C ASP A 388 2.93 16.72 -36.30
N PRO A 389 2.48 16.51 -37.54
CA PRO A 389 1.29 15.70 -37.83
C PRO A 389 1.44 14.23 -37.44
N ASP A 390 2.68 13.75 -37.24
CA ASP A 390 2.95 12.39 -36.77
C ASP A 390 2.96 12.29 -35.23
N ALA A 391 2.95 13.43 -34.51
CA ALA A 391 2.85 13.44 -33.05
C ALA A 391 1.43 13.11 -32.58
N LEU A 392 1.35 12.36 -31.47
CA LEU A 392 0.08 11.99 -30.87
C LEU A 392 -0.62 13.22 -30.29
N ASP A 393 -1.82 13.51 -30.79
CA ASP A 393 -2.70 14.51 -30.20
C ASP A 393 -3.50 13.88 -29.05
N TYR A 394 -3.22 14.32 -27.83
CA TYR A 394 -3.88 13.82 -26.62
C TYR A 394 -5.15 14.60 -26.28
N ARG A 395 -5.50 15.66 -27.00
CA ARG A 395 -6.71 16.47 -26.73
C ARG A 395 -8.02 15.68 -26.89
N PRO A 396 -8.18 14.71 -27.81
CA PRO A 396 -9.34 13.81 -27.81
C PRO A 396 -9.47 13.01 -26.50
N ILE A 397 -8.36 12.48 -25.99
CA ILE A 397 -8.34 11.78 -24.69
C ILE A 397 -8.67 12.75 -23.56
N GLY A 398 -8.09 13.95 -23.60
CA GLY A 398 -8.35 15.02 -22.66
C GLY A 398 -9.84 15.41 -22.59
N ARG A 399 -10.49 15.58 -23.74
CA ARG A 399 -11.94 15.85 -23.82
C ARG A 399 -12.77 14.71 -23.26
N PHE A 400 -12.41 13.47 -23.57
CA PHE A 400 -13.08 12.30 -23.02
C PHE A 400 -12.98 12.28 -21.48
N ARG A 401 -11.76 12.40 -20.94
CA ARG A 401 -11.48 12.42 -19.50
C ARG A 401 -12.16 13.62 -18.81
N LEU A 402 -12.25 14.77 -19.48
CA LEU A 402 -12.95 15.93 -18.95
C LEU A 402 -14.44 15.63 -18.78
N GLY A 403 -15.06 15.01 -19.78
CA GLY A 403 -16.46 14.60 -19.66
C GLY A 403 -16.66 13.54 -18.56
N MET A 404 -15.73 12.59 -18.39
CA MET A 404 -15.76 11.65 -17.27
C MET A 404 -15.63 12.35 -15.91
N ALA A 405 -14.69 13.30 -15.76
CA ALA A 405 -14.51 14.09 -14.55
C ALA A 405 -15.80 14.83 -14.17
N ARG A 406 -16.44 15.48 -15.15
CA ARG A 406 -17.71 16.21 -14.95
C ARG A 406 -18.86 15.26 -14.61
N LEU A 407 -18.95 14.10 -15.28
CA LEU A 407 -19.98 13.11 -15.00
C LEU A 407 -19.87 12.55 -13.59
N LEU A 408 -18.65 12.17 -13.17
CA LEU A 408 -18.38 11.65 -11.82
C LEU A 408 -18.56 12.74 -10.74
N GLY A 409 -18.32 14.01 -11.08
CA GLY A 409 -18.67 15.16 -10.25
C GLY A 409 -20.18 15.50 -10.21
N GLY A 410 -21.02 14.78 -10.97
CA GLY A 410 -22.47 14.97 -11.01
C GLY A 410 -22.98 16.00 -12.02
N ASP A 411 -22.10 16.63 -12.82
CA ASP A 411 -22.47 17.60 -13.85
C ASP A 411 -22.61 16.93 -15.24
N VAL A 412 -23.77 16.31 -15.44
CA VAL A 412 -24.12 15.62 -16.70
C VAL A 412 -24.10 16.58 -17.89
N ALA A 413 -24.53 17.83 -17.70
CA ALA A 413 -24.61 18.79 -18.79
C ALA A 413 -23.21 19.20 -19.27
N ALA A 414 -22.29 19.48 -18.34
CA ALA A 414 -20.90 19.75 -18.67
C ALA A 414 -20.20 18.53 -19.26
N ALA A 415 -20.52 17.32 -18.79
CA ALA A 415 -20.01 16.08 -19.38
C ALA A 415 -20.41 15.95 -20.86
N GLN A 416 -21.70 16.10 -21.16
CA GLN A 416 -22.21 16.07 -22.54
C GLN A 416 -21.59 17.17 -23.41
N ALA A 417 -21.41 18.38 -22.88
CA ALA A 417 -20.79 19.49 -23.59
C ALA A 417 -19.32 19.20 -23.94
N ALA A 418 -18.53 18.69 -22.98
CA ALA A 418 -17.14 18.31 -23.20
C ALA A 418 -17.01 17.23 -24.29
N TRP A 419 -17.88 16.22 -24.26
CA TRP A 419 -17.91 15.16 -25.26
C TRP A 419 -18.44 15.62 -26.62
N ALA A 420 -19.27 16.65 -26.70
CA ALA A 420 -19.69 17.21 -27.98
C ALA A 420 -18.54 17.86 -28.75
N GLU A 421 -17.54 18.39 -28.05
CA GLU A 421 -16.35 18.95 -28.70
C GLU A 421 -15.46 17.89 -29.36
N LEU A 422 -15.67 16.59 -29.07
CA LEU A 422 -14.99 15.50 -29.78
C LEU A 422 -15.34 15.45 -31.27
N GLU A 423 -16.45 16.07 -31.69
CA GLU A 423 -16.83 16.19 -33.10
C GLU A 423 -15.77 16.97 -33.93
N ARG A 424 -14.86 17.71 -33.28
CA ARG A 424 -13.69 18.35 -33.92
C ARG A 424 -12.59 17.37 -34.32
N TYR A 425 -12.61 16.14 -33.82
CA TYR A 425 -11.59 15.10 -34.04
C TYR A 425 -12.21 13.87 -34.72
N PRO A 426 -12.83 14.01 -35.92
CA PRO A 426 -13.65 12.94 -36.52
C PRO A 426 -12.87 11.65 -36.81
N ASP A 427 -11.56 11.73 -36.99
CA ASP A 427 -10.68 10.59 -37.26
C ASP A 427 -10.22 9.88 -35.97
N SER A 428 -10.49 10.46 -34.79
CA SER A 428 -10.20 9.82 -33.51
C SER A 428 -11.20 8.70 -33.22
N VAL A 429 -10.69 7.52 -32.86
CA VAL A 429 -11.51 6.39 -32.38
C VAL A 429 -12.40 6.81 -31.20
N ILE A 430 -11.89 7.70 -30.33
CA ILE A 430 -12.64 8.24 -29.19
C ILE A 430 -13.86 9.03 -29.67
N ALA A 431 -13.69 9.90 -30.67
CA ALA A 431 -14.79 10.69 -31.22
C ALA A 431 -15.84 9.79 -31.88
N GLN A 432 -15.40 8.80 -32.66
CA GLN A 432 -16.29 7.82 -33.29
C GLN A 432 -17.07 7.00 -32.26
N ASP A 433 -16.40 6.63 -31.16
CA ASP A 433 -17.05 5.92 -30.07
C ASP A 433 -18.07 6.81 -29.34
N MET A 434 -17.70 8.06 -29.05
CA MET A 434 -18.55 8.99 -28.33
C MET A 434 -19.79 9.46 -29.10
N GLN A 435 -19.80 9.39 -30.44
CA GLN A 435 -21.01 9.65 -31.23
C GLN A 435 -22.18 8.73 -30.85
N THR A 436 -21.89 7.48 -30.47
CA THR A 436 -22.91 6.50 -30.09
C THR A 436 -23.02 6.31 -28.58
N LEU A 437 -21.95 6.56 -27.82
CA LEU A 437 -21.97 6.40 -26.37
C LEU A 437 -22.53 7.62 -25.63
N ARG A 438 -22.26 8.86 -26.09
CA ARG A 438 -22.74 10.10 -25.44
C ARG A 438 -24.26 10.09 -25.18
N PRO A 439 -25.13 9.65 -26.12
CA PRO A 439 -26.58 9.62 -25.90
C PRO A 439 -27.05 8.67 -24.79
N LEU A 440 -26.19 7.75 -24.32
CA LEU A 440 -26.52 6.84 -23.23
C LEU A 440 -26.53 7.55 -21.87
N VAL A 441 -25.93 8.74 -21.76
CA VAL A 441 -25.74 9.44 -20.49
C VAL A 441 -26.74 10.58 -20.35
N ALA A 442 -27.74 10.40 -19.49
CA ALA A 442 -28.74 11.40 -19.10
C ALA A 442 -28.73 11.71 -17.59
N ALA A 443 -28.14 10.85 -16.77
CA ALA A 443 -27.93 10.97 -15.34
C ALA A 443 -26.52 10.46 -14.94
N PRO A 444 -26.00 10.80 -13.75
CA PRO A 444 -24.70 10.30 -13.28
C PRO A 444 -24.59 8.77 -13.29
N ASP A 445 -25.66 8.07 -12.86
CA ASP A 445 -25.72 6.61 -12.81
C ASP A 445 -25.63 5.92 -14.19
N ASP A 446 -25.85 6.65 -15.29
CA ASP A 446 -25.74 6.09 -16.64
C ASP A 446 -24.27 5.78 -17.03
N VAL A 447 -23.30 6.19 -16.21
CA VAL A 447 -21.88 5.81 -16.35
C VAL A 447 -21.69 4.30 -16.48
N TRP A 448 -22.53 3.50 -15.83
CA TRP A 448 -22.47 2.03 -15.89
C TRP A 448 -22.88 1.48 -17.24
N ALA A 449 -24.01 1.97 -17.79
CA ALA A 449 -24.46 1.60 -19.12
C ALA A 449 -23.48 2.06 -20.19
N PHE A 450 -22.99 3.30 -20.06
CA PHE A 450 -21.96 3.89 -20.90
C PHE A 450 -20.68 3.03 -20.93
N CYS A 451 -20.13 2.71 -19.77
CA CYS A 451 -18.90 1.94 -19.67
C CYS A 451 -19.07 0.48 -20.08
N THR A 452 -20.24 -0.11 -19.86
CA THR A 452 -20.58 -1.46 -20.37
C THR A 452 -20.60 -1.47 -21.90
N ALA A 453 -21.22 -0.47 -22.52
CA ALA A 453 -21.24 -0.34 -23.98
C ALA A 453 -19.84 -0.07 -24.54
N LEU A 454 -19.01 0.71 -23.84
CA LEU A 454 -17.62 0.93 -24.22
C LEU A 454 -16.80 -0.37 -24.19
N ALA A 455 -16.92 -1.15 -23.13
CA ALA A 455 -16.22 -2.43 -22.98
C ALA A 455 -16.64 -3.45 -24.06
N GLN A 456 -17.92 -3.50 -24.43
CA GLN A 456 -18.41 -4.40 -25.48
C GLN A 456 -17.87 -4.07 -26.87
N ARG A 457 -17.58 -2.80 -27.15
CA ARG A 457 -17.03 -2.35 -28.43
C ARG A 457 -15.54 -2.61 -28.56
N ASN A 458 -14.87 -2.75 -27.43
CA ASN A 458 -13.44 -3.00 -27.36
C ASN A 458 -13.21 -4.34 -26.63
N PRO A 459 -13.61 -5.49 -27.18
CA PRO A 459 -13.49 -6.79 -26.50
C PRO A 459 -12.03 -7.25 -26.37
N ASP A 460 -11.15 -6.83 -27.28
CA ASP A 460 -9.70 -7.08 -27.24
C ASP A 460 -8.98 -6.20 -26.19
N TRP A 461 -9.74 -5.36 -25.47
CA TRP A 461 -9.34 -4.63 -24.28
C TRP A 461 -9.13 -5.58 -23.10
N GLU A 462 -8.27 -6.58 -23.26
CA GLU A 462 -7.77 -7.34 -22.13
C GLU A 462 -6.93 -6.37 -21.28
N PHE A 463 -7.48 -5.98 -20.13
CA PHE A 463 -6.81 -5.07 -19.19
C PHE A 463 -5.40 -5.55 -18.82
N ALA A 464 -5.11 -6.85 -18.94
CA ALA A 464 -3.77 -7.42 -18.79
C ALA A 464 -2.71 -6.84 -19.76
N HIS A 465 -3.13 -6.37 -20.94
CA HIS A 465 -2.27 -5.69 -21.91
C HIS A 465 -2.04 -4.21 -21.52
N ILE A 466 -3.08 -3.55 -21.02
CA ILE A 466 -3.06 -2.12 -20.61
C ILE A 466 -2.34 -1.87 -19.31
N SER A 467 -2.54 -2.77 -18.36
CA SER A 467 -1.85 -2.76 -17.07
C SER A 467 -0.36 -3.12 -17.18
N ARG A 468 0.02 -3.89 -18.21
CA ARG A 468 1.44 -4.17 -18.51
C ARG A 468 2.10 -3.05 -19.30
N TYR A 469 1.33 -2.32 -20.10
CA TYR A 469 1.82 -1.28 -21.00
C TYR A 469 0.95 -0.03 -20.87
N HIS A 470 0.98 0.63 -19.70
CA HIS A 470 0.31 1.91 -19.45
C HIS A 470 0.80 2.97 -20.43
N GLY A 471 0.30 2.99 -21.66
CA GLY A 471 0.31 4.22 -22.45
C GLY A 471 -0.73 5.12 -21.84
N ALA A 472 -0.38 6.32 -21.37
CA ALA A 472 -1.35 7.31 -20.94
C ALA A 472 -2.28 7.82 -22.06
N GLY A 473 -2.26 7.15 -23.22
CA GLY A 473 -3.30 7.17 -24.24
C GLY A 473 -4.52 6.27 -23.99
N ASP A 474 -4.53 5.38 -22.99
CA ASP A 474 -5.66 4.47 -22.77
C ASP A 474 -6.84 5.19 -22.08
N TRP A 475 -7.77 5.66 -22.91
CA TRP A 475 -8.94 6.41 -22.47
C TRP A 475 -10.04 5.54 -21.82
N PRO A 476 -10.24 4.24 -22.15
CA PRO A 476 -11.23 3.41 -21.46
C PRO A 476 -10.87 3.08 -20.01
N SER A 477 -9.65 3.41 -19.53
CA SER A 477 -9.25 3.23 -18.12
C SER A 477 -10.20 3.91 -17.12
N GLN A 478 -10.95 4.92 -17.57
CA GLN A 478 -11.95 5.63 -16.78
C GLN A 478 -13.21 4.78 -16.51
N CYS A 479 -13.35 3.63 -17.15
CA CYS A 479 -14.37 2.63 -16.88
C CYS A 479 -13.85 1.54 -15.92
N ASN A 480 -13.02 1.92 -14.95
CA ASN A 480 -12.59 1.04 -13.87
C ASN A 480 -13.59 1.11 -12.72
N SER A 481 -13.99 -0.03 -12.15
CA SER A 481 -14.88 -0.06 -10.99
C SER A 481 -14.29 0.66 -9.77
N GLN A 482 -12.95 0.68 -9.64
CA GLN A 482 -12.24 1.45 -8.61
C GLN A 482 -12.51 2.96 -8.71
N LEU A 483 -12.77 3.46 -9.93
CA LEU A 483 -13.08 4.86 -10.18
C LEU A 483 -14.59 5.14 -10.11
N ILE A 484 -15.47 4.17 -10.33
CA ILE A 484 -16.92 4.42 -10.44
C ILE A 484 -17.67 4.08 -9.16
N VAL A 485 -17.34 2.96 -8.52
CA VAL A 485 -18.07 2.48 -7.33
C VAL A 485 -18.00 3.49 -6.17
N PRO A 486 -16.83 4.08 -5.81
CA PRO A 486 -16.75 4.95 -4.64
C PRO A 486 -17.56 6.25 -4.67
N PHE A 487 -17.98 6.68 -5.86
CA PHE A 487 -18.58 8.01 -6.02
C PHE A 487 -20.10 7.98 -6.21
N ARG A 488 -20.69 6.78 -6.23
CA ARG A 488 -22.13 6.62 -6.18
C ARG A 488 -22.63 6.69 -4.74
N HIS A 489 -23.84 7.21 -4.55
CA HIS A 489 -24.56 7.06 -3.30
C HIS A 489 -25.14 5.64 -3.17
N TRP A 490 -24.74 4.91 -2.13
CA TRP A 490 -25.20 3.55 -1.85
C TRP A 490 -26.12 3.53 -0.63
N PRO A 491 -27.44 3.77 -0.77
CA PRO A 491 -28.34 3.82 0.39
C PRO A 491 -28.41 2.48 1.13
N GLN A 492 -28.45 2.49 2.46
CA GLN A 492 -28.60 1.26 3.26
C GLN A 492 -29.99 0.63 3.13
N GLY A 493 -31.00 1.42 2.76
CA GLY A 493 -32.39 0.96 2.65
C GLY A 493 -32.66 -0.05 1.54
N LEU A 494 -31.67 -0.37 0.71
CA LEU A 494 -31.77 -1.36 -0.39
C LEU A 494 -30.58 -2.33 -0.32
N PRO A 495 -30.78 -3.64 -0.52
CA PRO A 495 -29.67 -4.60 -0.62
C PRO A 495 -28.70 -4.25 -1.77
N ILE A 496 -27.39 -4.41 -1.55
CA ILE A 496 -26.36 -4.12 -2.57
C ILE A 496 -26.60 -4.91 -3.85
N ALA A 497 -27.00 -6.19 -3.75
CA ALA A 497 -27.35 -7.00 -4.91
C ALA A 497 -28.45 -6.37 -5.79
N GLU A 498 -29.50 -5.79 -5.17
CA GLU A 498 -30.57 -5.10 -5.89
C GLU A 498 -30.07 -3.79 -6.52
N GLN A 499 -29.23 -3.03 -5.79
CA GLN A 499 -28.62 -1.80 -6.30
C GLN A 499 -27.69 -2.04 -7.49
N MET A 500 -26.94 -3.14 -7.48
CA MET A 500 -26.05 -3.57 -8.58
C MET A 500 -26.85 -4.09 -9.77
N GLN A 501 -27.90 -4.88 -9.51
CA GLN A 501 -28.80 -5.35 -10.56
C GLN A 501 -29.47 -4.17 -11.29
N ALA A 502 -29.86 -3.12 -10.57
CA ALA A 502 -30.43 -1.90 -11.16
C ALA A 502 -29.45 -1.17 -12.10
N LEU A 503 -28.14 -1.35 -11.91
CA LEU A 503 -27.09 -0.85 -12.80
C LEU A 503 -26.76 -1.79 -13.96
N GLY A 504 -27.35 -2.99 -13.99
CA GLY A 504 -27.00 -4.02 -14.96
C GLY A 504 -25.63 -4.66 -14.71
N VAL A 505 -25.15 -4.61 -13.47
CA VAL A 505 -23.86 -5.19 -13.06
C VAL A 505 -24.12 -6.45 -12.23
N ALA A 506 -23.29 -7.47 -12.43
CA ALA A 506 -23.42 -8.71 -11.67
C ALA A 506 -22.76 -8.54 -10.30
N TRP A 507 -23.44 -9.03 -9.27
CA TRP A 507 -22.96 -9.06 -7.89
C TRP A 507 -23.14 -10.45 -7.31
N THR A 508 -22.10 -10.97 -6.66
CA THR A 508 -22.16 -12.23 -5.93
C THR A 508 -21.82 -11.96 -4.46
N ASP A 509 -22.82 -12.10 -3.59
CA ASP A 509 -22.61 -11.99 -2.14
C ASP A 509 -21.62 -13.04 -1.65
N LEU A 510 -20.68 -12.59 -0.82
CA LEU A 510 -19.80 -13.44 -0.01
C LEU A 510 -20.26 -13.45 1.44
N SER A 511 -20.64 -12.28 1.96
CA SER A 511 -21.29 -12.12 3.25
C SER A 511 -22.28 -10.96 3.22
N THR A 512 -23.38 -11.11 3.94
CA THR A 512 -24.39 -10.06 4.15
C THR A 512 -24.67 -9.82 5.64
N THR A 513 -23.86 -10.42 6.53
CA THR A 513 -24.12 -10.47 7.97
C THR A 513 -22.94 -10.02 8.81
N VAL A 514 -21.81 -9.74 8.18
CA VAL A 514 -20.58 -9.31 8.89
C VAL A 514 -20.71 -7.84 9.19
N ASP A 515 -20.32 -7.43 10.39
CA ASP A 515 -20.23 -6.04 10.82
C ASP A 515 -18.74 -5.74 11.04
N LEU A 516 -18.10 -5.15 10.04
CA LEU A 516 -16.67 -4.87 9.99
C LEU A 516 -16.33 -3.67 10.87
N ASN A 517 -17.16 -2.63 10.86
CA ASN A 517 -16.92 -1.39 11.59
C ASN A 517 -17.49 -1.39 13.04
N GLY A 518 -18.25 -2.43 13.41
CA GLY A 518 -18.82 -2.62 14.74
C GLY A 518 -20.00 -1.71 15.06
N ASP A 519 -20.67 -1.14 14.06
CA ASP A 519 -21.78 -0.19 14.26
C ASP A 519 -23.16 -0.88 14.45
N GLY A 520 -23.19 -2.21 14.38
CA GLY A 520 -24.39 -3.04 14.51
C GLY A 520 -25.18 -3.19 13.21
N VAL A 521 -24.71 -2.63 12.10
CA VAL A 521 -25.29 -2.77 10.76
C VAL A 521 -24.40 -3.70 9.93
N PRO A 522 -24.97 -4.72 9.25
CA PRO A 522 -24.16 -5.56 8.39
C PRO A 522 -23.54 -4.79 7.22
N ASP A 523 -22.27 -5.08 6.95
CA ASP A 523 -21.44 -4.62 5.84
C ASP A 523 -21.41 -5.68 4.73
N PRO A 524 -22.15 -5.49 3.62
CA PRO A 524 -22.15 -6.46 2.53
C PRO A 524 -20.77 -6.59 1.91
N LEU A 525 -20.30 -7.82 1.80
CA LEU A 525 -19.06 -8.17 1.16
C LEU A 525 -19.36 -9.09 -0.02
N GLY A 526 -18.74 -8.84 -1.17
CA GLY A 526 -19.04 -9.61 -2.36
C GLY A 526 -18.14 -9.31 -3.55
N TRP A 527 -18.47 -9.98 -4.65
CA TRP A 527 -17.81 -9.80 -5.93
C TRP A 527 -18.63 -8.90 -6.83
N LEU A 528 -17.99 -7.85 -7.31
CA LEU A 528 -18.48 -7.10 -8.45
C LEU A 528 -17.96 -7.75 -9.73
N GLU A 529 -18.89 -8.20 -10.56
CA GLU A 529 -18.61 -8.80 -11.87
C GLU A 529 -19.01 -7.84 -12.98
N TRP A 530 -18.01 -7.26 -13.64
CA TRP A 530 -18.24 -6.21 -14.62
C TRP A 530 -17.16 -6.18 -15.71
N ALA A 531 -17.59 -6.07 -16.97
CA ALA A 531 -16.67 -6.05 -18.13
C ALA A 531 -15.65 -7.22 -18.15
N ASN A 532 -16.12 -8.44 -17.83
CA ASN A 532 -15.30 -9.65 -17.66
C ASN A 532 -14.26 -9.57 -16.53
N ARG A 533 -14.48 -8.69 -15.55
CA ARG A 533 -13.63 -8.52 -14.38
C ARG A 533 -14.39 -8.92 -13.14
N ARG A 534 -13.65 -9.40 -12.16
CA ARG A 534 -14.14 -9.73 -10.82
C ARG A 534 -13.31 -8.92 -9.83
N ALA A 535 -13.94 -8.11 -9.00
CA ALA A 535 -13.25 -7.33 -7.97
C ALA A 535 -13.98 -7.51 -6.62
N PRO A 536 -13.25 -7.78 -5.52
CA PRO A 536 -13.87 -7.94 -4.22
C PRO A 536 -14.10 -6.58 -3.54
N TRP A 537 -15.34 -6.34 -3.10
CA TRP A 537 -15.75 -5.10 -2.45
C TRP A 537 -16.44 -5.37 -1.12
N ALA A 538 -16.17 -4.51 -0.14
CA ALA A 538 -16.94 -4.36 1.08
C ALA A 538 -17.75 -3.06 1.00
N PHE A 539 -18.96 -3.05 1.54
CA PHE A 539 -19.82 -1.88 1.62
C PHE A 539 -20.00 -1.54 3.09
N LEU A 540 -19.13 -0.67 3.62
CA LEU A 540 -19.12 -0.31 5.03
C LEU A 540 -20.29 0.59 5.35
N SER A 541 -21.12 0.19 6.29
CA SER A 541 -22.20 0.99 6.83
C SER A 541 -21.67 2.31 7.39
N ALA A 542 -22.41 3.38 7.12
CA ALA A 542 -22.16 4.72 7.64
C ALA A 542 -23.45 5.54 7.57
N ASP A 543 -24.00 5.91 8.72
CA ASP A 543 -25.26 6.66 8.82
C ASP A 543 -26.42 6.00 8.05
N ASP A 544 -26.84 6.57 6.93
CA ASP A 544 -27.93 6.09 6.05
C ASP A 544 -27.42 5.48 4.72
N ARG A 545 -26.11 5.32 4.57
CA ARG A 545 -25.45 4.86 3.34
C ARG A 545 -24.35 3.84 3.60
N TYR A 546 -23.89 3.20 2.53
CA TYR A 546 -22.67 2.41 2.51
C TYR A 546 -21.53 3.22 1.88
N THR A 547 -20.33 3.05 2.42
CA THR A 547 -19.06 3.51 1.90
C THR A 547 -18.34 2.30 1.31
N PRO A 548 -18.24 2.21 -0.02
CA PRO A 548 -17.59 1.07 -0.65
C PRO A 548 -16.07 1.12 -0.43
N LEU A 549 -15.51 -0.03 -0.09
CA LEU A 549 -14.08 -0.27 0.06
C LEU A 549 -13.70 -1.45 -0.83
N LEU A 550 -12.72 -1.24 -1.72
CA LEU A 550 -12.14 -2.35 -2.45
C LEU A 550 -11.26 -3.17 -1.50
N VAL A 551 -11.51 -4.47 -1.36
CA VAL A 551 -10.81 -5.32 -0.38
C VAL A 551 -9.29 -5.40 -0.65
N THR A 552 -8.89 -5.27 -1.91
CA THR A 552 -7.46 -5.27 -2.30
C THR A 552 -6.81 -3.90 -2.21
N GLN A 553 -7.58 -2.83 -1.98
CA GLN A 553 -7.06 -1.47 -1.96
C GLN A 553 -6.35 -1.20 -0.63
N PRO A 554 -5.08 -0.77 -0.66
CA PRO A 554 -4.34 -0.49 0.57
C PRO A 554 -4.80 0.81 1.25
N TYR A 555 -5.36 1.77 0.51
CA TYR A 555 -5.64 3.12 1.05
C TYR A 555 -6.88 3.84 0.48
N PRO A 556 -7.57 4.72 1.24
CA PRO A 556 -8.87 5.32 0.91
C PRO A 556 -8.91 6.35 -0.24
N LEU A 557 -7.80 6.90 -0.73
CA LEU A 557 -7.82 7.91 -1.82
C LEU A 557 -7.90 7.31 -3.24
N GLY A 558 -8.59 6.20 -3.44
CA GLY A 558 -8.48 5.44 -4.68
C GLY A 558 -7.09 4.82 -4.86
N ALA A 559 -6.92 3.94 -5.83
CA ALA A 559 -5.66 3.26 -6.11
C ALA A 559 -4.61 4.22 -6.73
N LEU A 560 -4.21 5.26 -6.00
CA LEU A 560 -3.34 6.33 -6.51
C LEU A 560 -1.96 5.84 -6.90
N ASP A 561 -1.45 4.82 -6.20
CA ASP A 561 -0.22 4.12 -6.56
C ASP A 561 -0.26 2.69 -6.08
N TYR A 562 -1.19 1.89 -6.62
CA TYR A 562 -0.89 0.46 -6.66
C TYR A 562 0.29 0.32 -7.64
N PRO A 563 1.52 -0.02 -7.18
CA PRO A 563 2.63 -0.21 -8.09
C PRO A 563 2.23 -1.32 -9.04
N ALA A 564 2.09 -0.99 -10.31
CA ALA A 564 2.71 -1.71 -11.41
C ALA A 564 2.78 -3.26 -11.35
N TYR A 565 1.76 -3.94 -10.82
CA TYR A 565 1.26 -5.22 -11.33
C TYR A 565 -0.28 -5.26 -11.44
N PRO A 566 -0.93 -4.26 -12.06
CA PRO A 566 -2.34 -4.39 -12.43
C PRO A 566 -2.58 -5.51 -13.47
N GLY A 567 -1.51 -6.14 -13.98
CA GLY A 567 -1.54 -7.16 -15.03
C GLY A 567 -1.43 -8.62 -14.61
N SER A 568 -1.46 -8.94 -13.30
CA SER A 568 -1.49 -10.36 -12.89
C SER A 568 -2.17 -10.72 -11.57
N LEU A 569 -2.69 -9.79 -10.78
CA LEU A 569 -3.16 -10.13 -9.43
C LEU A 569 -4.67 -9.99 -9.24
N PRO A 570 -5.32 -8.80 -9.19
CA PRO A 570 -6.73 -8.76 -8.81
C PRO A 570 -7.71 -9.33 -9.86
N TYR A 571 -7.28 -9.55 -11.10
CA TYR A 571 -8.17 -9.96 -12.20
C TYR A 571 -8.05 -11.44 -12.59
N THR A 572 -7.07 -12.16 -12.03
CA THR A 572 -6.94 -13.62 -12.15
C THR A 572 -7.15 -14.34 -10.83
N THR A 573 -7.65 -13.64 -9.79
CA THR A 573 -8.05 -14.31 -8.55
C THR A 573 -9.08 -15.38 -8.89
N THR A 574 -8.66 -16.64 -8.78
CA THR A 574 -9.49 -17.81 -9.08
C THR A 574 -10.53 -18.01 -8.00
N THR A 575 -10.18 -17.66 -6.76
CA THR A 575 -11.01 -17.90 -5.59
C THR A 575 -10.83 -16.80 -4.56
N LEU A 576 -11.93 -16.44 -3.88
CA LEU A 576 -11.91 -15.71 -2.62
C LEU A 576 -12.64 -16.55 -1.60
N LEU A 577 -12.01 -16.75 -0.45
CA LEU A 577 -12.58 -17.46 0.68
C LEU A 577 -12.72 -16.48 1.85
N LEU A 578 -13.92 -16.45 2.43
CA LEU A 578 -14.09 -15.86 3.76
C LEU A 578 -13.80 -16.92 4.80
N THR A 579 -12.98 -16.54 5.75
CA THR A 579 -12.58 -17.35 6.88
C THR A 579 -12.52 -16.45 8.10
N ASP A 580 -12.59 -17.03 9.29
CA ASP A 580 -12.33 -16.36 10.56
C ASP A 580 -11.25 -17.21 11.25
N LEU A 581 -10.01 -17.05 10.77
CA LEU A 581 -8.86 -17.89 11.13
C LEU A 581 -8.45 -17.70 12.58
N ASP A 582 -8.62 -16.49 13.10
CA ASP A 582 -8.31 -16.17 14.49
C ASP A 582 -9.52 -16.29 15.45
N ALA A 583 -10.71 -16.58 14.91
CA ALA A 583 -11.97 -16.73 15.63
C ALA A 583 -12.40 -15.47 16.40
N ASN A 584 -12.05 -14.28 15.90
CA ASN A 584 -12.40 -13.00 16.50
C ASN A 584 -13.81 -12.51 16.07
N GLY A 585 -14.47 -13.21 15.15
CA GLY A 585 -15.81 -12.87 14.63
C GLY A 585 -15.82 -11.93 13.43
N ILE A 586 -14.66 -11.46 13.00
CA ILE A 586 -14.44 -10.60 11.82
C ILE A 586 -13.72 -11.44 10.77
N PRO A 587 -14.29 -11.63 9.57
CA PRO A 587 -13.69 -12.50 8.58
C PRO A 587 -12.43 -11.89 7.97
N GLU A 588 -11.42 -12.73 7.77
CA GLU A 588 -10.36 -12.47 6.80
C GLU A 588 -10.78 -12.92 5.40
N VAL A 589 -10.21 -12.23 4.41
CA VAL A 589 -10.44 -12.50 3.00
C VAL A 589 -9.18 -13.14 2.41
N LEU A 590 -9.22 -14.44 2.14
CA LEU A 590 -8.12 -15.13 1.46
C LEU A 590 -8.29 -15.03 -0.05
N LEU A 591 -7.36 -14.34 -0.71
CA LEU A 591 -7.29 -14.20 -2.16
C LEU A 591 -6.32 -15.23 -2.73
N ASP A 592 -6.82 -16.08 -3.65
CA ASP A 592 -6.02 -17.06 -4.38
C ASP A 592 -5.72 -16.56 -5.79
N TYR A 593 -4.46 -16.29 -6.08
CA TYR A 593 -3.99 -15.85 -7.40
C TYR A 593 -3.53 -17.01 -8.30
N GLY A 594 -3.71 -18.26 -7.87
CA GLY A 594 -3.28 -19.48 -8.57
C GLY A 594 -1.79 -19.84 -8.37
N TYR A 595 -0.95 -18.86 -8.02
CA TYR A 595 0.48 -19.05 -7.72
C TYR A 595 0.91 -18.48 -6.36
N SER A 596 0.02 -17.77 -5.67
CA SER A 596 0.23 -17.20 -4.35
C SER A 596 -1.10 -16.96 -3.65
N PHE A 597 -1.06 -16.88 -2.33
CA PHE A 597 -2.19 -16.47 -1.50
C PHE A 597 -1.91 -15.13 -0.84
N ASP A 598 -2.94 -14.30 -0.71
CA ASP A 598 -2.91 -13.03 0.01
C ASP A 598 -4.06 -13.01 1.00
N LEU A 599 -3.73 -13.13 2.28
CA LEU A 599 -4.71 -13.07 3.35
C LEU A 599 -4.94 -11.61 3.70
N ARG A 600 -6.15 -11.12 3.47
CA ARG A 600 -6.56 -9.76 3.78
C ARG A 600 -7.29 -9.75 5.12
N VAL A 601 -6.65 -9.21 6.15
CA VAL A 601 -7.18 -9.15 7.51
C VAL A 601 -7.87 -7.81 7.71
N TRP A 602 -9.08 -7.80 8.25
CA TRP A 602 -9.71 -6.54 8.63
C TRP A 602 -9.00 -5.93 9.85
N THR A 603 -8.61 -4.66 9.78
CA THR A 603 -7.93 -3.98 10.89
C THR A 603 -8.30 -2.51 10.88
N GLY A 604 -9.03 -2.09 11.92
CA GLY A 604 -9.54 -0.72 12.03
C GLY A 604 -10.67 -0.47 11.04
N ASP A 605 -10.33 0.14 9.91
CA ASP A 605 -11.27 0.65 8.90
C ASP A 605 -11.08 0.02 7.51
N ARG A 606 -10.19 -0.97 7.38
CA ARG A 606 -9.85 -1.59 6.09
C ARG A 606 -9.31 -3.01 6.18
N PHE A 607 -9.17 -3.62 5.01
CA PHE A 607 -8.44 -4.85 4.80
C PHE A 607 -6.95 -4.61 4.58
N ARG A 608 -6.10 -5.21 5.43
CA ARG A 608 -4.65 -5.20 5.33
C ARG A 608 -4.13 -6.47 4.70
N SER A 609 -3.16 -6.34 3.80
CA SER A 609 -2.49 -7.49 3.19
C SER A 609 -1.54 -8.14 4.19
N ASN A 610 -1.79 -9.39 4.49
CA ASN A 610 -0.88 -10.29 5.19
C ASN A 610 -0.43 -11.35 4.18
N TRP A 611 0.75 -11.14 3.61
CA TRP A 611 1.29 -12.06 2.61
C TRP A 611 1.71 -13.36 3.29
N ILE A 612 0.92 -14.41 3.08
CA ILE A 612 1.28 -15.76 3.51
C ILE A 612 2.10 -16.38 2.39
N GLN A 613 3.39 -16.56 2.62
CA GLN A 613 4.26 -17.31 1.71
C GLN A 613 3.95 -18.81 1.82
N THR A 614 3.78 -19.48 0.67
CA THR A 614 3.66 -20.94 0.57
C THR A 614 5.01 -21.62 0.45
#